data_AF-A0A8S8XVV0-F1
#
_entry.id   AF-A0A8S8XVV0-F1
#
_cell.length_a   1.000
_cell.length_b   1.000
_cell.length_c   1.000
_cell.angle_alpha   90.00
_cell.angle_beta   90.00
_cell.angle_gamma   90.00
#
_symmetry.space_group_name_H-M   'P 1'
#
loop_
_entity.id
_entity.type
_entity.pdbx_description
1 polymer ?
#
loop_
_entity_poly.entity_id
_entity_poly.type
_entity_poly.pdbx_seq_one_letter_code
_entity_poly.pdbx_strand_id
1 'polypeptide(L)'
;MPDLIDRVPDHSRLESSLAYSSSGNPYPGLDDRFKNNWGARFSGLINIPETGNWTFYLNTDDGSELWINGDSLIQNYGMHGMREYSGSLNLTAGYHDFRIEFFQGGGPHGLRFSWEGPNVSKTTIPSSAFVVQADNVPQSENLVHHWDFEEGTGSISSDSVTNNSNFTLFGMNSSNWRNCVDGNCLWFDGVDDYAKVNVDDWLGNFSISQWVWANTTSLPTYASTFAIDDNAGSNQSFQHMVSGGKGKAS
;
A
#
# COMPACT_ATOMS: atom_id res chain seq x y z
N MET A 1 10.85 1.03 15.25
CA MET A 1 10.39 1.88 14.15
C MET A 1 9.27 2.76 14.68
N PRO A 2 9.19 4.04 14.30
CA PRO A 2 7.96 4.79 14.48
C PRO A 2 6.85 4.15 13.62
N ASP A 3 5.62 4.21 14.11
CA ASP A 3 4.47 3.81 13.30
C ASP A 3 4.12 4.94 12.31
N LEU A 4 4.02 4.59 11.04
CA LEU A 4 3.63 5.49 9.95
C LEU A 4 2.19 5.28 9.51
N ILE A 5 1.46 4.34 10.13
CA ILE A 5 0.02 4.16 9.93
C ILE A 5 -0.68 5.48 10.33
N ASP A 6 -1.64 5.89 9.50
CA ASP A 6 -2.49 7.09 9.62
C ASP A 6 -1.75 8.43 9.68
N ARG A 7 -0.49 8.45 9.26
CA ARG A 7 0.28 9.68 9.08
C ARG A 7 0.04 10.25 7.68
N VAL A 8 -0.34 11.52 7.64
CA VAL A 8 -0.32 12.31 6.40
C VAL A 8 1.12 12.73 6.10
N PRO A 9 1.65 12.46 4.89
CA PRO A 9 3.01 12.84 4.56
C PRO A 9 3.16 14.37 4.46
N ASP A 10 4.22 14.92 5.07
CA ASP A 10 4.61 16.33 4.89
C ASP A 10 5.05 16.65 3.45
N HIS A 11 5.46 15.62 2.70
CA HIS A 11 5.88 15.73 1.31
C HIS A 11 5.73 14.38 0.59
N SER A 12 5.34 14.41 -0.68
CA SER A 12 5.24 13.24 -1.56
C SER A 12 5.91 13.52 -2.91
N ARG A 13 6.70 12.57 -3.41
CA ARG A 13 7.30 12.65 -4.75
C ARG A 13 7.73 11.27 -5.26
N LEU A 14 8.05 11.19 -6.55
CA LEU A 14 8.71 10.02 -7.12
C LEU A 14 10.22 10.05 -6.84
N GLU A 15 10.74 8.93 -6.33
CA GLU A 15 12.18 8.71 -6.20
C GLU A 15 12.70 7.94 -7.41
N SER A 16 13.69 8.52 -8.09
CA SER A 16 14.35 7.86 -9.23
C SER A 16 15.50 6.93 -8.80
N SER A 17 15.88 6.96 -7.53
CA SER A 17 16.96 6.16 -6.97
C SER A 17 16.80 5.98 -5.47
N LEU A 18 17.23 4.84 -4.97
CA LEU A 18 17.32 4.53 -3.54
C LEU A 18 18.77 4.17 -3.19
N ALA A 19 19.71 5.02 -3.61
CA ALA A 19 21.16 4.77 -3.55
C ALA A 19 21.94 5.90 -2.88
N TYR A 20 21.38 6.50 -1.84
CA TYR A 20 21.91 7.67 -1.16
C TYR A 20 22.91 7.26 -0.07
N SER A 21 24.13 7.80 -0.15
CA SER A 21 25.15 7.68 0.90
C SER A 21 24.74 8.46 2.15
N SER A 22 25.32 8.10 3.30
CA SER A 22 25.17 8.88 4.53
C SER A 22 25.59 10.34 4.34
N SER A 23 24.74 11.25 4.78
CA SER A 23 24.90 12.70 4.65
C SER A 23 24.23 13.42 5.82
N GLY A 24 24.85 14.49 6.33
CA GLY A 24 24.25 15.40 7.32
C GLY A 24 23.43 16.55 6.72
N ASN A 25 23.38 16.65 5.39
CA ASN A 25 22.49 17.57 4.68
C ASN A 25 21.05 17.05 4.71
N PRO A 26 20.03 17.92 4.48
CA PRO A 26 18.67 17.46 4.25
C PRO A 26 18.61 16.34 3.21
N TYR A 27 17.61 15.46 3.32
CA TYR A 27 17.36 14.47 2.28
C TYR A 27 17.29 15.16 0.90
N PRO A 28 17.95 14.63 -0.14
CA PRO A 28 18.18 15.37 -1.39
C PRO A 28 16.91 16.01 -1.95
N GLY A 29 16.92 17.32 -2.20
CA GLY A 29 15.77 18.05 -2.74
C GLY A 29 14.67 18.40 -1.73
N LEU A 30 14.88 18.19 -0.43
CA LEU A 30 13.99 18.63 0.65
C LEU A 30 14.64 19.73 1.51
N ASP A 31 13.83 20.39 2.33
CA ASP A 31 14.26 21.46 3.24
C ASP A 31 14.82 20.94 4.59
N ASP A 32 15.30 21.85 5.43
CA ASP A 32 15.97 21.54 6.71
C ASP A 32 15.13 20.74 7.72
N ARG A 33 13.80 20.62 7.53
CA ARG A 33 12.97 19.73 8.36
C ARG A 33 13.35 18.27 8.19
N PHE A 34 13.90 17.89 7.04
CA PHE A 34 14.29 16.53 6.68
C PHE A 34 15.77 16.23 6.97
N LYS A 35 16.32 16.82 8.04
CA LYS A 35 17.67 16.52 8.55
C LYS A 35 17.65 15.53 9.70
N ASN A 36 16.69 15.66 10.61
CA ASN A 36 16.57 14.84 11.82
C ASN A 36 15.09 14.63 12.14
N ASN A 37 14.76 13.57 12.89
CA ASN A 37 13.40 13.26 13.36
C ASN A 37 12.34 13.24 12.26
N TRP A 38 12.61 12.53 11.17
CA TRP A 38 11.65 12.34 10.08
C TRP A 38 11.50 10.86 9.73
N GLY A 39 10.37 10.50 9.15
CA GLY A 39 10.07 9.17 8.65
C GLY A 39 9.68 9.22 7.19
N ALA A 40 9.86 8.12 6.47
CA ALA A 40 9.40 7.97 5.10
C ALA A 40 8.95 6.55 4.81
N ARG A 41 8.03 6.45 3.86
CA ARG A 41 7.64 5.20 3.21
C ARG A 41 7.96 5.32 1.73
N PHE A 42 8.75 4.39 1.22
CA PHE A 42 9.01 4.20 -0.21
C PHE A 42 8.25 2.95 -0.65
N SER A 43 7.42 3.05 -1.68
CA SER A 43 6.63 1.91 -2.15
C SER A 43 6.36 1.96 -3.64
N GLY A 44 6.19 0.80 -4.24
CA GLY A 44 5.87 0.65 -5.65
C GLY A 44 5.98 -0.81 -6.06
N LEU A 45 6.19 -1.02 -7.35
CA LEU A 45 6.49 -2.34 -7.91
C LEU A 45 7.98 -2.43 -8.24
N ILE A 46 8.55 -3.60 -8.01
CA ILE A 46 9.87 -3.98 -8.51
C ILE A 46 9.70 -5.06 -9.59
N ASN A 47 10.31 -4.84 -10.75
CA ASN A 47 10.34 -5.79 -11.85
C ASN A 47 11.49 -6.78 -11.68
N ILE A 48 11.15 -8.03 -11.39
CA ILE A 48 12.08 -9.14 -11.27
C ILE A 48 12.32 -9.74 -12.66
N PRO A 49 13.56 -9.73 -13.19
CA PRO A 49 13.83 -10.16 -14.57
C PRO A 49 13.78 -11.68 -14.76
N GLU A 50 14.07 -12.45 -13.70
CA GLU A 50 14.18 -13.91 -13.78
C GLU A 50 13.60 -14.57 -12.53
N THR A 51 12.82 -15.64 -12.73
CA THR A 51 12.33 -16.47 -11.63
C THR A 51 13.48 -17.13 -10.90
N GLY A 52 13.53 -17.01 -9.58
CA GLY A 52 14.52 -17.70 -8.76
C GLY A 52 14.67 -17.09 -7.38
N ASN A 53 15.77 -17.45 -6.70
CA ASN A 53 16.09 -16.92 -5.38
C ASN A 53 16.76 -15.55 -5.51
N TRP A 54 16.12 -14.53 -4.95
CA TRP A 54 16.63 -13.16 -4.91
C TRP A 54 16.99 -12.78 -3.48
N THR A 55 18.14 -12.13 -3.32
CA THR A 55 18.56 -11.53 -2.07
C THR A 55 18.47 -10.02 -2.17
N PHE A 56 17.72 -9.41 -1.27
CA PHE A 56 17.66 -7.97 -1.11
C PHE A 56 18.63 -7.53 -0.01
N TYR A 57 19.22 -6.35 -0.19
CA TYR A 57 20.11 -5.71 0.77
C TYR A 57 19.63 -4.31 1.04
N LEU A 58 19.42 -3.99 2.31
CA LEU A 58 18.99 -2.68 2.76
C LEU A 58 20.02 -2.12 3.74
N ASN A 59 20.70 -1.05 3.32
CA ASN A 59 21.72 -0.37 4.11
C ASN A 59 21.25 1.04 4.45
N THR A 60 20.95 1.29 5.72
CA THR A 60 20.31 2.53 6.19
C THR A 60 20.96 3.13 7.42
N ASP A 61 20.74 4.43 7.58
CA ASP A 61 21.09 5.29 8.71
C ASP A 61 19.93 6.29 8.87
N ASP A 62 19.05 6.21 9.87
CA ASP A 62 18.94 5.21 10.94
C ASP A 62 18.19 3.94 10.46
N GLY A 63 17.10 3.57 11.14
CA GLY A 63 16.46 2.28 11.03
C GLY A 63 15.43 2.17 9.91
N SER A 64 15.21 0.95 9.47
CA SER A 64 14.31 0.63 8.37
C SER A 64 13.70 -0.76 8.46
N GLU A 65 12.67 -0.99 7.64
CA GLU A 65 12.12 -2.32 7.38
C GLU A 65 11.71 -2.45 5.92
N LEU A 66 11.98 -3.60 5.31
CA LEU A 66 11.61 -3.95 3.95
C LEU A 66 10.51 -5.00 3.96
N TRP A 67 9.47 -4.78 3.17
CA TRP A 67 8.48 -5.77 2.80
C TRP A 67 8.53 -6.04 1.30
N ILE A 68 8.32 -7.29 0.92
CA ILE A 68 8.13 -7.74 -0.46
C ILE A 68 6.88 -8.63 -0.50
N ASN A 69 5.93 -8.36 -1.39
CA ASN A 69 4.65 -9.07 -1.45
C ASN A 69 3.86 -9.06 -0.13
N GLY A 70 3.93 -7.94 0.59
CA GLY A 70 3.34 -7.79 1.93
C GLY A 70 4.10 -8.49 3.09
N ASP A 71 5.07 -9.35 2.80
CA ASP A 71 5.83 -10.09 3.81
C ASP A 71 7.06 -9.28 4.28
N SER A 72 7.24 -9.14 5.60
CA SER A 72 8.44 -8.49 6.16
C SER A 72 9.67 -9.37 5.90
N LEU A 73 10.67 -8.80 5.22
CA LEU A 73 11.86 -9.50 4.77
C LEU A 73 13.14 -9.06 5.51
N ILE A 74 13.30 -7.76 5.77
CA ILE A 74 14.48 -7.20 6.43
C ILE A 74 14.03 -6.25 7.52
N GLN A 75 14.46 -6.48 8.76
CA GLN A 75 14.25 -5.59 9.90
C GLN A 75 15.58 -5.02 10.36
N ASN A 76 15.79 -3.72 10.13
CA ASN A 76 16.98 -2.98 10.53
C ASN A 76 16.61 -1.91 11.56
N TYR A 77 16.17 -2.35 12.74
CA TYR A 77 15.60 -1.44 13.73
C TYR A 77 16.66 -0.72 14.57
N GLY A 78 16.21 0.39 15.17
CA GLY A 78 16.97 1.19 16.12
C GLY A 78 17.66 2.39 15.47
N MET A 79 18.31 3.21 16.30
CA MET A 79 19.18 4.29 15.85
C MET A 79 20.58 3.74 15.66
N HIS A 80 21.16 3.95 14.48
CA HIS A 80 22.47 3.47 14.08
C HIS A 80 22.97 4.20 12.82
N GLY A 81 24.29 4.32 12.68
CA GLY A 81 24.89 4.71 11.40
C GLY A 81 24.64 3.65 10.30
N MET A 82 25.06 3.95 9.06
CA MET A 82 24.87 3.05 7.90
C MET A 82 25.20 1.59 8.24
N ARG A 83 24.18 0.75 8.26
CA ARG A 83 24.28 -0.68 8.52
C ARG A 83 23.43 -1.44 7.52
N GLU A 84 24.01 -2.48 6.94
CA GLU A 84 23.34 -3.34 5.96
C GLU A 84 22.81 -4.62 6.60
N TYR A 85 21.56 -4.94 6.28
CA TYR A 85 21.01 -6.29 6.42
C TYR A 85 20.51 -6.80 5.08
N SER A 86 20.33 -8.11 5.00
CA SER A 86 19.86 -8.78 3.80
C SER A 86 18.82 -9.85 4.12
N GLY A 87 17.95 -10.13 3.17
CA GLY A 87 16.97 -11.23 3.23
C GLY A 87 16.77 -11.81 1.84
N SER A 88 16.50 -13.12 1.77
CA SER A 88 16.31 -13.83 0.50
C SER A 88 14.93 -14.47 0.43
N LEU A 89 14.36 -14.50 -0.77
CA LEU A 89 13.10 -15.16 -1.07
C LEU A 89 13.05 -15.59 -2.55
N ASN A 90 12.23 -16.60 -2.83
CA ASN A 90 11.96 -17.00 -4.22
C ASN A 90 10.89 -16.08 -4.81
N LEU A 91 11.20 -15.49 -5.96
CA LEU A 91 10.30 -14.64 -6.74
C LEU A 91 10.11 -15.20 -8.14
N THR A 92 8.93 -14.96 -8.70
CA THR A 92 8.67 -15.18 -10.12
C THR A 92 9.17 -14.00 -10.94
N ALA A 93 9.51 -14.20 -12.20
CA ALA A 93 9.72 -13.08 -13.11
C ALA A 93 8.44 -12.23 -13.21
N GLY A 94 8.59 -10.91 -13.22
CA GLY A 94 7.49 -9.96 -13.27
C GLY A 94 7.47 -8.99 -12.08
N TYR A 95 6.33 -8.33 -11.91
CA TYR A 95 6.17 -7.27 -10.91
C TYR A 95 5.82 -7.84 -9.53
N HIS A 96 6.50 -7.32 -8.51
CA HIS A 96 6.27 -7.61 -7.11
C HIS A 96 6.14 -6.29 -6.34
N ASP A 97 5.23 -6.22 -5.37
CA ASP A 97 5.20 -5.04 -4.50
C ASP A 97 6.41 -5.00 -3.58
N PHE A 98 6.90 -3.79 -3.35
CA PHE A 98 7.84 -3.52 -2.27
C PHE A 98 7.38 -2.34 -1.46
N ARG A 99 7.72 -2.37 -0.17
CA ARG A 99 7.59 -1.24 0.74
C ARG A 99 8.83 -1.17 1.60
N ILE A 100 9.39 0.03 1.75
CA ILE A 100 10.43 0.32 2.74
C ILE A 100 9.87 1.38 3.66
N GLU A 101 9.86 1.10 4.96
CA GLU A 101 9.70 2.13 5.97
C GLU A 101 11.08 2.49 6.50
N PHE A 102 11.32 3.79 6.65
CA PHE A 102 12.59 4.36 7.06
C PHE A 102 12.33 5.46 8.08
N PHE A 103 13.22 5.61 9.05
CA PHE A 103 13.24 6.81 9.87
C PHE A 103 14.67 7.30 10.09
N GLN A 104 14.76 8.59 10.32
CA GLN A 104 15.95 9.26 10.81
C GLN A 104 15.65 9.88 12.17
N GLY A 105 16.36 9.44 13.21
CA GLY A 105 16.28 10.01 14.55
C GLY A 105 17.20 11.22 14.67
N GLY A 106 18.49 11.07 14.33
CA GLY A 106 19.38 12.22 14.26
C GLY A 106 20.82 11.91 13.84
N GLY A 107 21.58 12.95 13.51
CA GLY A 107 22.90 12.80 12.91
C GLY A 107 22.81 12.74 11.38
N PRO A 108 23.78 12.10 10.70
CA PRO A 108 23.67 11.81 9.27
C PRO A 108 22.56 10.80 8.96
N HIS A 109 22.08 10.77 7.72
CA HIS A 109 21.16 9.72 7.22
C HIS A 109 21.53 9.25 5.82
N GLY A 110 21.14 8.04 5.48
CA GLY A 110 21.35 7.43 4.17
C GLY A 110 20.50 6.19 3.95
N LEU A 111 20.26 5.84 2.68
CA LEU A 111 19.49 4.67 2.28
C LEU A 111 20.03 4.14 0.96
N ARG A 112 20.50 2.89 0.98
CA ARG A 112 20.90 2.14 -0.21
C ARG A 112 20.14 0.83 -0.29
N PHE A 113 19.41 0.65 -1.39
CA PHE A 113 18.65 -0.56 -1.70
C PHE A 113 19.29 -1.28 -2.90
N SER A 114 19.66 -2.53 -2.68
CA SER A 114 20.38 -3.36 -3.66
C SER A 114 19.79 -4.75 -3.71
N TRP A 115 20.04 -5.47 -4.80
CA TRP A 115 19.60 -6.84 -4.99
C TRP A 115 20.73 -7.72 -5.55
N GLU A 116 20.60 -9.02 -5.38
CA GLU A 116 21.37 -10.08 -6.04
C GLU A 116 20.38 -11.17 -6.43
N GLY A 117 20.56 -11.79 -7.59
CA GLY A 117 19.62 -12.78 -8.11
C GLY A 117 20.27 -13.74 -9.10
N PRO A 118 19.48 -14.62 -9.74
CA PRO A 118 19.97 -15.48 -10.81
C PRO A 118 20.64 -14.62 -11.88
N ASN A 119 21.90 -14.93 -12.19
CA ASN A 119 22.71 -14.22 -13.19
C ASN A 119 22.92 -12.71 -12.93
N VAL A 120 22.61 -12.22 -11.71
CA VAL A 120 22.76 -10.82 -11.32
C VAL A 120 23.61 -10.78 -10.05
N SER A 121 24.87 -10.35 -10.17
CA SER A 121 25.70 -10.03 -9.01
C SER A 121 25.12 -8.86 -8.24
N LYS A 122 25.39 -8.79 -6.92
CA LYS A 122 24.91 -7.71 -6.07
C LYS A 122 25.13 -6.33 -6.71
N THR A 123 24.04 -5.62 -6.93
CA THR A 123 24.05 -4.28 -7.52
C THR A 123 22.94 -3.43 -6.91
N THR A 124 23.12 -2.12 -6.92
CA THR A 124 22.01 -1.18 -6.70
C THR A 124 20.91 -1.49 -7.69
N ILE A 125 19.68 -1.52 -7.19
CA ILE A 125 18.50 -1.78 -8.03
C ILE A 125 18.38 -0.62 -9.03
N PRO A 126 18.44 -0.89 -10.34
CA PRO A 126 18.39 0.18 -11.33
C PRO A 126 17.02 0.86 -11.30
N SER A 127 16.98 2.15 -11.62
CA SER A 127 15.72 2.91 -11.66
C SER A 127 14.68 2.28 -12.60
N SER A 128 15.13 1.64 -13.68
CA SER A 128 14.28 0.92 -14.64
C SER A 128 13.61 -0.34 -14.07
N ALA A 129 14.03 -0.82 -12.90
CA ALA A 129 13.36 -1.93 -12.22
C ALA A 129 12.21 -1.43 -11.32
N PHE A 130 12.16 -0.13 -10.98
CA PHE A 130 11.05 0.44 -10.22
C PHE A 130 9.94 0.91 -11.15
N VAL A 131 8.71 0.56 -10.80
CA VAL A 131 7.51 0.96 -11.53
C VAL A 131 6.48 1.47 -10.52
N VAL A 132 5.84 2.59 -10.86
CA VAL A 132 4.60 3.02 -10.22
C VAL A 132 3.45 2.68 -11.16
N GLN A 133 2.37 2.10 -10.62
CA GLN A 133 1.24 1.64 -11.45
C GLN A 133 0.49 2.81 -12.13
N ALA A 134 0.71 4.04 -11.66
CA ALA A 134 0.33 5.28 -12.33
C ALA A 134 1.41 6.35 -12.11
N ASP A 135 1.67 7.20 -13.10
CA ASP A 135 2.62 8.33 -12.98
C ASP A 135 2.18 9.37 -11.93
N ASN A 136 0.95 9.24 -11.43
CA ASN A 136 0.41 10.04 -10.35
C ASN A 136 0.51 9.26 -9.04
N VAL A 137 1.24 9.80 -8.07
CA VAL A 137 1.11 9.35 -6.68
C VAL A 137 -0.34 9.62 -6.26
N PRO A 138 -1.09 8.64 -5.74
CA PRO A 138 -2.40 8.91 -5.16
C PRO A 138 -2.22 9.96 -4.07
N GLN A 139 -2.81 11.13 -4.26
CA GLN A 139 -2.85 12.20 -3.27
C GLN A 139 -4.32 12.44 -2.94
N SER A 140 -4.61 12.83 -1.70
CA SER A 140 -5.98 13.15 -1.27
C SER A 140 -6.63 14.22 -2.15
N GLU A 141 -5.83 15.16 -2.67
CA GLU A 141 -6.26 16.20 -3.61
C GLU A 141 -6.70 15.67 -4.99
N ASN A 142 -6.30 14.45 -5.35
CA ASN A 142 -6.64 13.80 -6.63
C ASN A 142 -7.71 12.71 -6.47
N LEU A 143 -8.23 12.49 -5.26
CA LEU A 143 -9.33 11.56 -5.05
C LEU A 143 -10.56 12.09 -5.77
N VAL A 144 -11.17 11.25 -6.61
CA VAL A 144 -12.47 11.54 -7.22
C VAL A 144 -13.59 11.24 -6.21
N HIS A 145 -13.43 10.18 -5.43
CA HIS A 145 -14.30 9.77 -4.34
C HIS A 145 -13.51 9.16 -3.18
N HIS A 146 -14.00 9.32 -1.96
CA HIS A 146 -13.41 8.71 -0.78
C HIS A 146 -14.46 8.43 0.30
N TRP A 147 -14.55 7.16 0.72
CA TRP A 147 -15.44 6.70 1.78
C TRP A 147 -14.58 6.00 2.83
N ASP A 148 -14.51 6.59 4.02
CA ASP A 148 -13.70 6.09 5.14
C ASP A 148 -14.46 5.06 6.00
N PHE A 149 -15.80 5.05 5.92
CA PHE A 149 -16.66 4.22 6.75
C PHE A 149 -16.48 4.49 8.26
N GLU A 150 -16.36 5.77 8.61
CA GLU A 150 -16.13 6.22 9.99
C GLU A 150 -17.41 6.66 10.73
N GLU A 151 -18.58 6.67 10.08
CA GLU A 151 -19.81 7.22 10.66
C GLU A 151 -20.25 6.55 11.96
N GLY A 152 -19.93 5.26 12.13
CA GLY A 152 -20.20 4.48 13.34
C GLY A 152 -21.68 4.18 13.59
N THR A 153 -22.61 4.76 12.81
CA THR A 153 -24.05 4.51 12.89
C THR A 153 -24.75 4.82 11.57
N GLY A 154 -26.00 4.36 11.43
CA GLY A 154 -26.86 4.72 10.30
C GLY A 154 -26.68 3.81 9.08
N SER A 155 -27.25 4.24 7.96
CA SER A 155 -27.32 3.48 6.70
C SER A 155 -26.67 4.21 5.53
N ILE A 156 -25.77 5.15 5.82
CA ILE A 156 -25.07 5.96 4.82
C ILE A 156 -23.59 5.97 5.21
N SER A 157 -22.71 5.85 4.21
CA SER A 157 -21.31 6.29 4.34
C SER A 157 -21.03 7.40 3.34
N SER A 158 -20.47 8.49 3.83
CA SER A 158 -20.40 9.77 3.14
C SER A 158 -19.18 9.81 2.23
N ASP A 159 -19.34 10.34 1.01
CA ASP A 159 -18.19 10.67 0.18
C ASP A 159 -17.56 11.96 0.67
N SER A 160 -16.39 11.88 1.29
CA SER A 160 -15.68 13.04 1.83
C SER A 160 -15.16 14.00 0.75
N VAL A 161 -15.17 13.61 -0.53
CA VAL A 161 -14.71 14.46 -1.64
C VAL A 161 -15.85 15.30 -2.21
N THR A 162 -16.92 14.66 -2.71
CA THR A 162 -17.95 15.37 -3.49
C THR A 162 -19.25 15.63 -2.71
N ASN A 163 -19.43 15.02 -1.53
CA ASN A 163 -20.66 15.05 -0.71
C ASN A 163 -21.96 14.63 -1.42
N ASN A 164 -21.91 14.21 -2.70
CA ASN A 164 -23.08 13.86 -3.51
C ASN A 164 -23.11 12.40 -3.92
N SER A 165 -22.05 11.64 -3.63
CA SER A 165 -21.88 10.25 -4.02
C SER A 165 -21.80 9.36 -2.79
N ASN A 166 -22.73 9.50 -1.85
CA ASN A 166 -22.69 8.70 -0.62
C ASN A 166 -23.08 7.25 -0.89
N PHE A 167 -22.38 6.31 -0.25
CA PHE A 167 -22.83 4.93 -0.19
C PHE A 167 -24.12 4.83 0.63
N THR A 168 -25.10 4.08 0.11
CA THR A 168 -26.24 3.59 0.88
C THR A 168 -25.96 2.16 1.32
N LEU A 169 -26.19 1.88 2.60
CA LEU A 169 -25.93 0.59 3.22
C LEU A 169 -27.23 -0.24 3.29
N PHE A 170 -27.17 -1.47 2.81
CA PHE A 170 -28.30 -2.42 2.74
C PHE A 170 -27.96 -3.69 3.51
N GLY A 171 -28.97 -4.33 4.11
CA GLY A 171 -28.79 -5.48 5.02
C GLY A 171 -28.26 -5.08 6.42
N MET A 172 -27.68 -3.90 6.53
CA MET A 172 -26.95 -3.47 7.72
C MET A 172 -27.81 -2.78 8.79
N ASN A 173 -27.35 -2.90 10.03
CA ASN A 173 -27.85 -2.21 11.22
C ASN A 173 -26.69 -1.75 12.12
N SER A 174 -26.99 -1.29 13.34
CA SER A 174 -25.98 -0.77 14.27
C SER A 174 -24.87 -1.76 14.65
N SER A 175 -25.10 -3.08 14.50
CA SER A 175 -24.07 -4.10 14.80
C SER A 175 -23.03 -4.28 13.70
N ASN A 176 -23.28 -3.75 12.50
CA ASN A 176 -22.33 -3.73 11.40
C ASN A 176 -21.25 -2.66 11.62
N TRP A 177 -21.54 -1.59 12.36
CA TRP A 177 -20.52 -0.61 12.74
C TRP A 177 -19.67 -1.14 13.89
N ARG A 178 -18.36 -1.22 13.69
CA ARG A 178 -17.41 -1.74 14.67
C ARG A 178 -16.20 -0.85 14.83
N ASN A 179 -15.55 -0.95 15.98
CA ASN A 179 -14.22 -0.42 16.18
C ASN A 179 -13.22 -1.33 15.45
N CYS A 180 -12.43 -0.75 14.56
CA CYS A 180 -11.38 -1.42 13.81
C CYS A 180 -9.98 -1.06 14.36
N VAL A 181 -8.94 -1.55 13.68
CA VAL A 181 -7.54 -1.29 14.05
C VAL A 181 -7.21 0.21 13.99
N ASP A 182 -7.78 0.89 13.02
CA ASP A 182 -7.84 2.34 12.92
C ASP A 182 -9.31 2.74 12.80
N GLY A 183 -9.78 3.61 13.70
CA GLY A 183 -11.14 4.13 13.70
C GLY A 183 -12.29 3.11 13.78
N ASN A 184 -13.40 3.47 13.15
CA ASN A 184 -14.56 2.64 12.93
C ASN A 184 -14.49 1.96 11.57
N CYS A 185 -15.32 0.96 11.36
CA CYS A 185 -15.43 0.27 10.08
C CYS A 185 -16.77 -0.40 9.93
N LEU A 186 -17.07 -0.83 8.70
CA LEU A 186 -18.18 -1.72 8.39
C LEU A 186 -17.77 -3.18 8.47
N TRP A 187 -18.59 -3.95 9.19
CA TRP A 187 -18.57 -5.39 9.23
C TRP A 187 -19.72 -5.96 8.40
N PHE A 188 -19.36 -6.76 7.40
CA PHE A 188 -20.30 -7.50 6.57
C PHE A 188 -20.42 -8.92 7.14
N ASP A 189 -21.61 -9.31 7.57
CA ASP A 189 -21.87 -10.59 8.23
C ASP A 189 -22.00 -11.78 7.26
N GLY A 190 -22.09 -11.48 5.96
CA GLY A 190 -22.15 -12.46 4.87
C GLY A 190 -23.55 -12.98 4.56
N VAL A 191 -24.62 -12.39 5.11
CA VAL A 191 -26.00 -12.87 4.93
C VAL A 191 -26.77 -12.05 3.90
N ASP A 192 -26.61 -10.72 3.83
CA ASP A 192 -27.26 -9.86 2.82
C ASP A 192 -26.69 -8.43 2.77
N ASP A 193 -25.52 -8.23 3.35
CA ASP A 193 -24.90 -6.91 3.48
C ASP A 193 -24.25 -6.43 2.17
N TYR A 194 -24.57 -5.22 1.75
CA TYR A 194 -23.84 -4.53 0.68
C TYR A 194 -23.93 -3.01 0.82
N ALA A 195 -22.90 -2.31 0.34
CA ALA A 195 -22.89 -0.86 0.16
C ALA A 195 -23.02 -0.54 -1.34
N LYS A 196 -23.96 0.34 -1.71
CA LYS A 196 -24.19 0.75 -3.11
C LYS A 196 -24.12 2.26 -3.27
N VAL A 197 -23.42 2.70 -4.31
CA VAL A 197 -23.38 4.09 -4.77
C VAL A 197 -23.49 4.08 -6.29
N ASN A 198 -24.15 5.09 -6.85
CA ASN A 198 -24.07 5.36 -8.28
C ASN A 198 -23.12 6.54 -8.47
N VAL A 199 -22.04 6.32 -9.22
CA VAL A 199 -21.08 7.34 -9.59
C VAL A 199 -21.11 7.52 -11.11
N ASP A 200 -21.38 8.75 -11.56
CA ASP A 200 -21.45 9.12 -12.98
C ASP A 200 -20.14 9.82 -13.41
N ASP A 201 -19.00 9.18 -13.13
CA ASP A 201 -17.65 9.78 -13.25
C ASP A 201 -16.72 9.01 -14.21
N TRP A 202 -17.29 8.22 -15.12
CA TRP A 202 -16.58 7.40 -16.12
C TRP A 202 -15.86 8.25 -17.20
N LEU A 203 -14.81 8.97 -16.82
CA LEU A 203 -13.95 9.76 -17.70
C LEU A 203 -12.66 9.02 -18.08
N GLY A 204 -12.79 7.75 -18.44
CA GLY A 204 -11.69 6.92 -18.93
C GLY A 204 -11.15 5.96 -17.87
N ASN A 205 -9.84 5.77 -17.83
CA ASN A 205 -9.20 4.85 -16.90
C ASN A 205 -9.22 5.42 -15.49
N PHE A 206 -9.59 4.59 -14.51
CA PHE A 206 -9.55 4.93 -13.09
C PHE A 206 -8.75 3.88 -12.32
N SER A 207 -8.34 4.26 -11.12
CA SER A 207 -7.72 3.36 -10.14
C SER A 207 -8.60 3.30 -8.90
N ILE A 208 -8.73 2.10 -8.34
CA ILE A 208 -9.43 1.88 -7.06
C ILE A 208 -8.40 1.37 -6.06
N SER A 209 -8.46 1.91 -4.85
CA SER A 209 -7.79 1.38 -3.68
C SER A 209 -8.84 1.09 -2.61
N GLN A 210 -8.77 -0.09 -1.99
CA GLN A 210 -9.67 -0.51 -0.93
C GLN A 210 -8.91 -1.32 0.11
N TRP A 211 -9.29 -1.19 1.37
CA TRP A 211 -8.81 -2.05 2.46
C TRP A 211 -9.95 -2.95 2.93
N VAL A 212 -9.77 -4.25 2.79
CA VAL A 212 -10.79 -5.24 3.14
C VAL A 212 -10.14 -6.38 3.91
N TRP A 213 -10.68 -6.67 5.09
CA TRP A 213 -10.34 -7.87 5.83
C TRP A 213 -11.43 -8.92 5.61
N ALA A 214 -11.06 -10.09 5.09
CA ALA A 214 -11.99 -11.17 4.80
C ALA A 214 -11.64 -12.43 5.60
N ASN A 215 -12.55 -12.85 6.49
CA ASN A 215 -12.42 -14.13 7.20
C ASN A 215 -12.83 -15.29 6.30
N THR A 216 -11.87 -16.01 5.74
CA THR A 216 -12.14 -17.10 4.78
C THR A 216 -12.46 -18.46 5.42
N THR A 217 -12.51 -18.55 6.74
CA THR A 217 -12.69 -19.83 7.45
C THR A 217 -14.13 -20.37 7.36
N SER A 218 -15.10 -19.50 7.09
CA SER A 218 -16.53 -19.83 7.07
C SER A 218 -17.29 -19.30 5.83
N LEU A 219 -16.60 -18.73 4.84
CA LEU A 219 -17.29 -18.16 3.68
C LEU A 219 -17.85 -19.28 2.78
N PRO A 220 -19.06 -19.12 2.22
CA PRO A 220 -19.44 -19.88 1.04
C PRO A 220 -18.42 -19.61 -0.08
N THR A 221 -18.39 -20.49 -1.07
CA THR A 221 -17.33 -20.64 -2.09
C THR A 221 -16.93 -19.38 -2.86
N TYR A 222 -17.67 -18.26 -2.76
CA TYR A 222 -17.45 -17.00 -3.47
C TYR A 222 -17.91 -15.79 -2.62
N ALA A 223 -17.04 -14.78 -2.46
CA ALA A 223 -17.39 -13.46 -1.94
C ALA A 223 -16.75 -12.39 -2.86
N SER A 224 -17.54 -11.40 -3.27
CA SER A 224 -17.05 -10.25 -4.04
C SER A 224 -16.86 -9.06 -3.09
N THR A 225 -15.72 -8.39 -3.16
CA THR A 225 -15.47 -7.18 -2.36
C THR A 225 -15.76 -5.89 -3.13
N PHE A 226 -15.85 -5.96 -4.46
CA PHE A 226 -16.15 -4.81 -5.32
C PHE A 226 -16.77 -5.28 -6.63
N ALA A 227 -17.82 -4.58 -7.08
CA ALA A 227 -18.45 -4.79 -8.38
C ALA A 227 -18.96 -3.45 -8.94
N ILE A 228 -18.82 -3.28 -10.25
CA ILE A 228 -19.23 -2.07 -11.00
C ILE A 228 -20.71 -2.13 -11.44
N ASP A 229 -21.32 -3.31 -11.37
CA ASP A 229 -22.67 -3.57 -11.83
C ASP A 229 -23.30 -4.69 -10.99
N ASP A 230 -24.62 -4.65 -10.82
CA ASP A 230 -25.41 -5.70 -10.16
C ASP A 230 -25.90 -6.78 -11.14
N ASN A 231 -25.59 -6.64 -12.44
CA ASN A 231 -25.89 -7.63 -13.45
C ASN A 231 -24.77 -8.69 -13.59
N ALA A 232 -25.07 -9.91 -13.12
CA ALA A 232 -24.15 -11.04 -13.20
C ALA A 232 -23.73 -11.34 -14.66
N GLY A 233 -22.42 -11.34 -14.92
CA GLY A 233 -21.86 -11.63 -16.25
C GLY A 233 -21.88 -10.45 -17.22
N SER A 234 -22.04 -9.21 -16.73
CA SER A 234 -21.86 -8.04 -17.57
C SER A 234 -20.40 -7.87 -17.98
N ASN A 235 -20.16 -7.49 -19.24
CA ASN A 235 -18.82 -7.22 -19.77
C ASN A 235 -18.16 -5.97 -19.14
N GLN A 236 -18.81 -5.32 -18.17
CA GLN A 236 -18.36 -4.12 -17.47
C GLN A 236 -18.08 -4.37 -15.98
N SER A 237 -18.37 -5.57 -15.47
CA SER A 237 -18.00 -5.94 -14.11
C SER A 237 -16.63 -6.64 -14.08
N PHE A 238 -15.70 -6.11 -13.29
CA PHE A 238 -14.62 -6.92 -12.71
C PHE A 238 -14.94 -7.12 -11.22
N GLN A 239 -14.50 -8.25 -10.67
CA GLN A 239 -14.73 -8.59 -9.27
C GLN A 239 -13.42 -8.92 -8.58
N HIS A 240 -13.22 -8.35 -7.39
CA HIS A 240 -12.17 -8.80 -6.50
C HIS A 240 -12.73 -9.92 -5.62
N MET A 241 -12.24 -11.14 -5.87
CA MET A 241 -12.68 -12.32 -5.13
C MET A 241 -11.62 -12.73 -4.11
N VAL A 242 -12.05 -12.97 -2.87
CA VAL A 242 -11.22 -13.62 -1.85
C VAL A 242 -11.64 -15.09 -1.75
N SER A 243 -10.71 -16.01 -2.04
CA SER A 243 -10.94 -17.46 -1.90
C SER A 243 -9.76 -18.10 -1.16
N GLY A 244 -10.05 -18.89 -0.11
CA GLY A 244 -9.03 -19.67 0.60
C GLY A 244 -7.87 -18.86 1.19
N GLY A 245 -8.13 -17.64 1.66
CA GLY A 245 -7.14 -16.76 2.29
C GLY A 245 -6.16 -16.08 1.33
N LYS A 246 -6.41 -16.13 0.02
CA LYS A 246 -5.60 -15.40 -0.99
C LYS A 246 -6.52 -14.60 -1.90
N GLY A 247 -6.22 -13.31 -2.07
CA GLY A 247 -6.90 -12.45 -3.04
C GLY A 247 -6.52 -12.86 -4.47
N LYS A 248 -7.50 -12.93 -5.37
CA LYS A 248 -7.28 -13.01 -6.81
C LYS A 248 -8.12 -11.93 -7.49
N ALA A 249 -7.50 -11.14 -8.35
CA ALA A 249 -8.20 -10.32 -9.33
C ALA A 249 -8.43 -11.19 -10.58
N SER A 250 -9.64 -11.18 -11.13
CA SER A 250 -10.00 -11.80 -12.40
C SER A 250 -10.72 -10.80 -13.29
#